data_AF-A0A942GEY7-F1
#
_entry.id   AF-A0A942GEY7-F1
#
_cell.length_a   1.000
_cell.length_b   1.000
_cell.length_c   1.000
_cell.angle_alpha   90.00
_cell.angle_beta   90.00
_cell.angle_gamma   90.00
#
_symmetry.space_group_name_H-M   'P 1'
#
loop_
_entity.id
_entity.type
_entity.pdbx_description
1 polymer ?
#
loop_
_entity_poly.entity_id
_entity_poly.type
_entity_poly.pdbx_seq_one_letter_code
_entity_poly.pdbx_strand_id
1 'polypeptide(L)'
;MKQSKRILIVRPDRIGDVVLSTPLPREIKKTYPDSFIALMLRKYTKDIYENNPYVDKIILIDDYDDGSIETFWQKVNEIKKYKFTHSLTLLPTERLNYLLFFAVIPYRVGVGHKLYQFLTFTRYVSRNKYIP
;
A
#
# COMPACT_ATOMS: atom_id res chain seq x y z
N MET A 1 22.10 -0.06 14.62
CA MET A 1 21.88 0.12 13.16
C MET A 1 20.39 0.34 12.94
N LYS A 2 19.99 1.43 12.26
CA LYS A 2 18.56 1.73 12.02
C LYS A 2 18.04 0.70 11.01
N GLN A 3 17.02 -0.09 11.37
CA GLN A 3 16.46 -1.11 10.49
C GLN A 3 15.96 -0.46 9.20
N SER A 4 16.37 -0.96 8.03
CA SER A 4 15.93 -0.43 6.74
C SER A 4 14.40 -0.52 6.64
N LYS A 5 13.78 0.59 6.21
CA LYS A 5 12.33 0.67 6.05
C LYS A 5 11.89 -0.22 4.89
N ARG A 6 10.86 -1.01 5.13
CA ARG A 6 10.15 -1.80 4.12
C ARG A 6 8.76 -1.22 3.97
N ILE A 7 8.48 -0.61 2.83
CA ILE A 7 7.32 0.27 2.60
C ILE A 7 6.45 -0.33 1.50
N LEU A 8 5.16 -0.51 1.80
CA LEU A 8 4.16 -0.93 0.84
C LEU A 8 3.28 0.27 0.45
N ILE A 9 3.32 0.68 -0.81
CA ILE A 9 2.42 1.70 -1.35
C ILE A 9 1.21 1.00 -1.96
N VAL A 10 0.01 1.30 -1.48
CA VAL A 10 -1.24 0.67 -1.91
C VAL A 10 -2.00 1.63 -2.82
N ARG A 11 -2.06 1.29 -4.12
CA ARG A 11 -2.71 2.08 -5.17
C ARG A 11 -3.47 1.21 -6.20
N PRO A 12 -4.49 0.44 -5.77
CA PRO A 12 -5.30 -0.39 -6.67
C PRO A 12 -6.36 0.43 -7.43
N ASP A 13 -5.92 1.54 -8.02
CA ASP A 13 -6.76 2.59 -8.63
C ASP A 13 -6.76 2.55 -10.16
N ARG A 14 -7.52 3.49 -10.76
CA ARG A 14 -7.50 3.81 -12.19
C ARG A 14 -6.13 4.31 -12.64
N ILE A 15 -5.84 4.15 -13.94
CA ILE A 15 -4.56 4.52 -14.55
C ILE A 15 -4.09 5.94 -14.22
N GLY A 16 -4.98 6.94 -14.28
CA GLY A 16 -4.62 8.34 -14.00
C GLY A 16 -4.11 8.55 -12.57
N ASP A 17 -4.78 7.95 -11.60
CA ASP A 17 -4.39 7.99 -10.19
C ASP A 17 -3.04 7.30 -9.91
N VAL A 18 -2.75 6.24 -10.67
CA VAL A 18 -1.49 5.49 -10.59
C VAL A 18 -0.35 6.32 -11.19
N VAL A 19 -0.56 6.94 -12.35
CA VAL A 19 0.41 7.86 -12.99
C VAL A 19 0.79 9.00 -12.05
N LEU A 20 -0.19 9.63 -11.39
CA LEU A 20 0.06 10.72 -10.44
C LEU A 20 0.87 10.29 -9.21
N SER A 21 0.83 9.00 -8.84
CA SER A 21 1.61 8.46 -7.73
C SER A 21 3.02 7.98 -8.13
N THR A 22 3.39 8.00 -9.41
CA THR A 22 4.71 7.54 -9.89
C THR A 22 5.93 8.23 -9.27
N PRO A 23 5.88 9.50 -8.81
CA PRO A 23 7.00 10.12 -8.12
C PRO A 23 7.23 9.58 -6.69
N LEU A 24 6.24 8.95 -6.06
CA LEU A 24 6.32 8.57 -4.65
C LEU A 24 7.49 7.65 -4.31
N PRO A 25 7.76 6.55 -5.04
CA PRO A 25 8.92 5.70 -4.76
C PRO A 25 10.23 6.47 -4.79
N ARG A 26 10.41 7.40 -5.74
CA ARG A 26 11.60 8.25 -5.85
C ARG A 26 11.77 9.15 -4.63
N GLU A 27 10.72 9.87 -4.25
CA GLU A 27 10.80 10.81 -3.11
C GLU A 27 11.01 10.05 -1.78
N ILE A 28 10.42 8.87 -1.64
CA ILE A 28 10.67 7.98 -0.49
C ILE A 28 12.13 7.54 -0.47
N LYS A 29 12.71 7.06 -1.59
CA LYS A 29 14.13 6.66 -1.62
C LYS A 29 15.08 7.84 -1.42
N LYS A 30 14.73 9.06 -1.82
CA LYS A 30 15.55 10.25 -1.45
C LYS A 30 15.64 10.44 0.07
N THR A 31 14.56 10.16 0.79
CA THR A 31 14.52 10.30 2.27
C THR A 31 15.07 9.07 2.98
N TYR A 32 14.85 7.89 2.40
CA TYR A 32 15.27 6.59 2.93
C TYR A 32 15.95 5.77 1.81
N PRO A 33 17.22 6.06 1.49
CA PRO A 33 17.93 5.45 0.34
C PRO A 33 17.93 3.92 0.34
N ASP A 34 18.11 3.32 1.51
CA ASP A 34 18.21 1.85 1.65
C ASP A 34 16.84 1.16 1.76
N SER A 35 15.74 1.90 1.60
CA SER A 35 14.39 1.35 1.79
C SER A 35 13.99 0.38 0.68
N PHE A 36 13.29 -0.68 1.07
CA PHE A 36 12.59 -1.57 0.15
C PHE A 36 11.19 -1.03 -0.09
N ILE A 37 10.83 -0.79 -1.36
CA ILE A 37 9.55 -0.24 -1.77
C ILE A 37 8.82 -1.27 -2.64
N ALA A 38 7.64 -1.66 -2.19
CA ALA A 38 6.71 -2.43 -2.99
C ALA A 38 5.46 -1.62 -3.33
N LEU A 39 4.85 -1.93 -4.47
CA LEU A 39 3.57 -1.38 -4.90
C LEU A 39 2.52 -2.47 -4.96
N MET A 40 1.34 -2.20 -4.41
CA MET A 40 0.15 -3.02 -4.60
C MET A 40 -0.74 -2.36 -5.65
N LEU A 41 -0.91 -3.02 -6.79
CA LEU A 41 -1.56 -2.49 -7.99
C LEU A 41 -2.59 -3.49 -8.56
N ARG A 42 -3.40 -3.01 -9.49
CA ARG A 42 -4.16 -3.89 -10.39
C ARG A 42 -3.30 -4.30 -11.57
N LYS A 43 -3.56 -5.46 -12.15
CA LYS A 43 -2.78 -6.07 -13.23
C LYS A 43 -2.65 -5.13 -14.43
N TYR A 44 -3.74 -4.46 -14.79
CA TYR A 44 -3.76 -3.53 -15.93
C TYR A 44 -2.97 -2.22 -15.69
N THR A 45 -2.62 -1.88 -14.44
CA THR A 45 -1.81 -0.70 -14.11
C THR A 45 -0.36 -1.03 -13.74
N LYS A 46 0.00 -2.32 -13.71
CA LYS A 46 1.35 -2.80 -13.38
C LYS A 46 2.42 -2.13 -14.23
N ASP A 47 2.20 -2.04 -15.53
CA ASP A 47 3.24 -1.69 -16.51
C ASP A 47 3.71 -0.22 -16.37
N ILE A 48 2.91 0.62 -15.73
CA ILE A 48 3.27 2.00 -15.36
C ILE A 48 4.52 2.03 -14.45
N TYR A 49 4.75 0.97 -13.68
CA TYR A 49 5.84 0.86 -12.72
C TYR A 49 6.88 -0.20 -13.08
N GLU A 50 6.70 -0.98 -14.15
CA GLU A 50 7.56 -2.13 -14.46
C GLU A 50 9.04 -1.75 -14.64
N ASN A 51 9.32 -0.58 -15.21
CA ASN A 51 10.68 -0.07 -15.41
C ASN A 51 11.08 1.05 -14.43
N ASN A 52 10.36 1.18 -13.30
CA ASN A 52 10.66 2.22 -12.32
C ASN A 52 11.85 1.79 -11.45
N PRO A 53 13.01 2.46 -11.49
CA PRO A 53 14.21 2.05 -10.76
C PRO A 53 14.09 2.20 -9.24
N TYR A 54 13.04 2.87 -8.77
CA TYR A 54 12.79 3.09 -7.36
C TYR A 54 11.78 2.09 -6.76
N VAL A 55 11.32 1.11 -7.55
CA VAL A 55 10.36 0.08 -7.13
C VAL A 55 11.06 -1.26 -7.10
N ASP A 56 11.06 -1.92 -5.95
CA ASP A 56 11.73 -3.21 -5.76
C ASP A 56 10.79 -4.40 -6.03
N LYS A 57 9.47 -4.20 -5.86
CA LYS A 57 8.47 -5.26 -6.06
C LYS A 57 7.10 -4.72 -6.44
N ILE A 58 6.41 -5.42 -7.33
CA ILE A 58 4.98 -5.23 -7.58
C ILE A 58 4.22 -6.44 -7.04
N ILE A 59 3.14 -6.18 -6.33
CA ILE A 59 2.17 -7.14 -5.79
C ILE A 59 0.83 -6.85 -6.46
N LEU A 60 0.22 -7.85 -7.07
CA LEU A 60 -1.06 -7.70 -7.74
C LEU A 60 -2.22 -8.01 -6.79
N ILE A 61 -3.30 -7.24 -6.91
CA ILE A 61 -4.50 -7.36 -6.07
C ILE A 61 -5.65 -8.10 -6.78
N ASP A 62 -5.56 -8.36 -8.07
CA ASP A 62 -6.67 -8.87 -8.87
C ASP A 62 -7.11 -10.27 -8.38
N ASP A 63 -6.18 -11.09 -7.92
CA ASP A 63 -6.43 -12.43 -7.36
C ASP A 63 -7.09 -12.39 -5.96
N TYR A 64 -7.41 -11.21 -5.44
CA TYR A 64 -7.96 -10.97 -4.10
C TYR A 64 -9.37 -10.36 -4.12
N ASP A 65 -9.83 -9.87 -5.27
CA ASP A 65 -11.06 -9.09 -5.43
C ASP A 65 -12.31 -9.95 -5.68
N ASP A 66 -12.24 -11.28 -5.47
CA ASP A 66 -13.37 -12.22 -5.64
C ASP A 66 -14.33 -12.25 -4.43
N GLY A 67 -14.00 -11.52 -3.36
CA GLY A 67 -14.78 -11.48 -2.12
C GLY A 67 -14.54 -12.65 -1.17
N SER A 68 -13.80 -13.70 -1.60
CA SER A 68 -13.55 -14.89 -0.81
C SER A 68 -12.70 -14.60 0.44
N ILE A 69 -12.96 -15.34 1.52
CA ILE A 69 -12.15 -15.33 2.74
C ILE A 69 -10.81 -16.05 2.50
N GLU A 70 -10.80 -17.06 1.63
CA GLU A 70 -9.58 -17.82 1.35
C GLU A 70 -8.54 -16.95 0.65
N THR A 71 -8.94 -16.27 -0.43
CA THR A 71 -8.09 -15.33 -1.18
C THR A 71 -7.61 -14.18 -0.31
N PHE A 72 -8.44 -13.73 0.64
CA PHE A 72 -8.05 -12.74 1.65
C PHE A 72 -6.85 -13.23 2.49
N TRP A 73 -6.96 -14.42 3.10
CA TRP A 73 -5.89 -14.96 3.95
C TRP A 73 -4.65 -15.38 3.16
N GLN A 74 -4.83 -15.87 1.92
CA GLN A 74 -3.71 -16.11 1.01
C GLN A 74 -2.92 -14.81 0.76
N LYS A 75 -3.62 -13.71 0.48
CA LYS A 75 -3.00 -12.39 0.28
C LYS A 75 -2.36 -11.84 1.56
N VAL A 76 -2.99 -12.01 2.74
CA VAL A 76 -2.37 -11.69 4.03
C VAL A 76 -1.03 -12.42 4.17
N ASN A 77 -1.01 -13.72 3.93
CA ASN A 77 0.19 -14.54 4.06
C ASN A 77 1.26 -14.15 3.03
N GLU A 78 0.88 -13.80 1.81
CA GLU A 78 1.79 -13.26 0.79
C GLU A 78 2.47 -11.98 1.30
N ILE A 79 1.69 -11.01 1.79
CA ILE A 79 2.21 -9.72 2.26
C ILE A 79 3.13 -9.89 3.48
N LYS A 80 2.79 -10.80 4.41
CA LYS A 80 3.60 -11.09 5.60
C LYS A 80 5.03 -11.54 5.27
N LYS A 81 5.23 -12.26 4.16
CA LYS A 81 6.57 -12.72 3.72
C LYS A 81 7.53 -11.55 3.51
N TYR A 82 7.02 -10.40 3.08
CA TYR A 82 7.83 -9.22 2.83
C TYR A 82 8.15 -8.41 4.07
N LYS A 83 7.61 -8.73 5.26
CA LYS A 83 7.91 -8.05 6.53
C LYS A 83 7.84 -6.51 6.42
N PHE A 84 6.77 -6.00 5.83
CA PHE A 84 6.60 -4.56 5.67
C PHE A 84 6.52 -3.87 7.04
N THR A 85 7.27 -2.79 7.15
CA THR A 85 7.28 -1.92 8.34
C THR A 85 6.25 -0.80 8.21
N HIS A 86 6.05 -0.29 7.00
CA HIS A 86 5.13 0.81 6.73
C HIS A 86 4.20 0.45 5.57
N SER A 87 2.97 0.93 5.62
CA SER A 87 2.08 0.99 4.46
C SER A 87 1.58 2.40 4.25
N LEU A 88 1.52 2.81 2.99
CA LEU A 88 0.96 4.07 2.53
C LEU A 88 -0.23 3.78 1.63
N THR A 89 -1.44 3.94 2.17
CA THR A 89 -2.69 3.61 1.47
C THR A 89 -3.33 4.88 0.94
N LEU A 90 -3.21 5.08 -0.37
CA LEU A 90 -3.71 6.26 -1.06
C LEU A 90 -5.21 6.17 -1.37
N LEU A 91 -5.72 4.94 -1.53
CA LEU A 91 -7.14 4.63 -1.64
C LEU A 91 -7.58 3.69 -0.51
N PRO A 92 -8.00 4.22 0.65
CA PRO A 92 -8.37 3.40 1.78
C PRO A 92 -9.76 2.80 1.59
N THR A 93 -9.83 1.47 1.48
CA THR A 93 -11.06 0.69 1.61
C THR A 93 -11.05 -0.14 2.91
N GLU A 94 -12.21 -0.59 3.37
CA GLU A 94 -12.34 -1.41 4.59
C GLU A 94 -11.52 -2.69 4.49
N ARG A 95 -11.74 -3.47 3.43
CA ARG A 95 -11.06 -4.76 3.18
C ARG A 95 -9.54 -4.57 3.12
N LEU A 96 -9.05 -3.50 2.47
CA LEU A 96 -7.61 -3.19 2.43
C LEU A 96 -7.04 -2.87 3.81
N ASN A 97 -7.76 -2.12 4.65
CA ASN A 97 -7.28 -1.81 6.00
C ASN A 97 -7.17 -3.09 6.85
N TYR A 98 -8.15 -4.00 6.75
CA TYR A 98 -8.05 -5.30 7.39
C TYR A 98 -6.90 -6.14 6.84
N LEU A 99 -6.71 -6.18 5.51
CA LEU A 99 -5.60 -6.87 4.87
C LEU A 99 -4.25 -6.41 5.44
N LEU A 100 -4.03 -5.09 5.52
CA LEU A 100 -2.79 -4.50 6.06
C LEU A 100 -2.64 -4.71 7.58
N PHE A 101 -3.76 -4.73 8.30
CA PHE A 101 -3.78 -5.01 9.74
C PHE A 101 -3.39 -6.46 10.03
N PHE A 102 -4.04 -7.44 9.39
CA PHE A 102 -3.74 -8.86 9.55
C PHE A 102 -2.39 -9.26 8.94
N ALA A 103 -1.88 -8.46 7.99
CA ALA A 103 -0.49 -8.57 7.53
C ALA A 103 0.54 -8.08 8.57
N VAL A 104 0.10 -7.58 9.73
CA VAL A 104 0.93 -7.17 10.86
C VAL A 104 1.90 -6.03 10.50
N ILE A 105 1.48 -5.12 9.63
CA ILE A 105 2.30 -3.96 9.23
C ILE A 105 2.21 -2.90 10.32
N PRO A 106 3.27 -2.59 11.10
CA PRO A 106 3.13 -1.80 12.32
C PRO A 106 2.72 -0.35 12.07
N TYR A 107 3.26 0.29 11.02
CA TYR A 107 2.92 1.67 10.67
C TYR A 107 2.02 1.71 9.45
N ARG A 108 0.72 1.86 9.65
CA ARG A 108 -0.27 2.03 8.56
C ARG A 108 -0.65 3.49 8.46
N VAL A 109 -0.49 4.08 7.27
CA VAL A 109 -0.90 5.45 6.96
C VAL A 109 -1.97 5.40 5.88
N GLY A 110 -3.09 6.06 6.13
CA GLY A 110 -4.22 6.15 5.22
C GLY A 110 -4.84 7.54 5.19
N VAL A 111 -5.75 7.77 4.25
CA VAL A 111 -6.42 9.06 4.07
C VAL A 111 -7.84 9.03 4.66
N GLY A 112 -8.31 10.14 5.25
CA GLY A 112 -9.67 10.25 5.80
C GLY A 112 -9.80 9.69 7.22
N HIS A 113 -10.98 9.84 7.83
CA HIS A 113 -11.23 9.41 9.20
C HIS A 113 -12.47 8.51 9.26
N LYS A 114 -12.28 7.20 9.19
CA LYS A 114 -13.38 6.21 9.26
C LYS A 114 -13.20 5.23 10.42
N LEU A 115 -14.29 4.63 10.90
CA LEU A 115 -14.31 3.75 12.08
C LEU A 115 -13.33 2.57 11.96
N TYR A 116 -13.19 1.99 10.77
CA TYR A 116 -12.24 0.90 10.53
C TYR A 116 -10.77 1.33 10.65
N GLN A 117 -10.43 2.59 10.38
CA GLN A 117 -9.06 3.10 10.57
C GLN A 117 -8.73 3.22 12.06
N PHE A 118 -9.71 3.63 12.87
CA PHE A 118 -9.60 3.61 14.31
C PHE A 118 -9.37 2.19 14.84
N LEU A 119 -10.20 1.23 14.43
CA LEU A 119 -10.07 -0.19 14.84
C LEU A 119 -8.74 -0.82 14.42
N THR A 120 -8.21 -0.43 13.27
CA THR A 120 -6.93 -0.94 12.75
C THR A 120 -5.73 -0.11 13.19
N PHE A 121 -5.90 0.87 14.09
CA PHE A 121 -4.85 1.80 14.53
C PHE A 121 -4.10 2.45 13.36
N THR A 122 -4.79 2.69 12.25
CA THR A 122 -4.24 3.30 11.05
C THR A 122 -4.15 4.80 11.27
N ARG A 123 -2.95 5.36 11.11
CA ARG A 123 -2.73 6.80 11.20
C ARG A 123 -3.39 7.45 10.00
N TYR A 124 -4.29 8.38 10.27
CA TYR A 124 -4.94 9.12 9.20
C TYR A 124 -4.20 10.42 8.88
N VAL A 125 -4.24 10.81 7.61
CA VAL A 125 -3.86 12.14 7.15
C VAL A 125 -5.16 12.87 6.76
N SER A 126 -5.41 14.01 7.42
CA SER A 126 -6.54 14.87 7.09
C SER A 126 -6.33 15.51 5.71
N ARG A 127 -7.37 15.53 4.88
CA ARG A 127 -7.35 16.22 3.58
C ARG A 127 -7.82 17.67 3.66
N ASN A 128 -7.75 18.35 4.81
CA ASN A 128 -8.14 19.76 4.99
C ASN A 128 -9.37 20.20 4.17
N LYS A 129 -10.50 19.48 4.31
CA LYS A 129 -11.77 19.74 3.61
C LYS A 129 -11.79 19.49 2.09
N TYR A 130 -10.88 18.70 1.52
CA TYR A 130 -11.04 18.19 0.16
C TYR A 130 -12.27 17.28 0.08
N ILE A 131 -13.32 17.78 -0.58
CA ILE A 131 -14.49 17.01 -0.97
C ILE A 131 -14.18 16.47 -2.38
N PRO A 132 -14.09 15.14 -2.56
CA PRO A 132 -13.76 14.54 -3.84
C PRO A 132 -14.82 14.79 -4.92
#